data_AF-A0A392U6N0-F1
#
_entry.id   AF-A0A392U6N0-F1
#
_cell.length_a   1.000
_cell.length_b   1.000
_cell.length_c   1.000
_cell.angle_alpha   90.00
_cell.angle_beta   90.00
_cell.angle_gamma   90.00
#
_symmetry.space_group_name_H-M   'P 1'
#
loop_
_entity.id
_entity.type
_entity.pdbx_description
1 polymer ?
#
loop_
_entity_poly.entity_id
_entity_poly.type
_entity_poly.pdbx_seq_one_letter_code
_entity_poly.pdbx_strand_id
1 'polypeptide(L)'
;AAADLWLQAMEKIFGAIHCPEEEMVTLATYQLLGDAEYCWGNTSLMMKAAYNEYAWENFKRKFLAKYFSETARERYEEEFLK
;
A
#
# COMPACT_ATOMS: atom_id res chain seq x y z
N ALA A 1 -7.33 -1.22 -9.34
CA ALA A 1 -7.67 0.11 -9.89
C ALA A 1 -7.57 1.19 -8.82
N ALA A 2 -8.39 1.15 -7.76
CA ALA A 2 -8.32 2.14 -6.68
C ALA A 2 -6.95 2.14 -5.96
N ALA A 3 -6.43 0.95 -5.62
CA ALA A 3 -5.11 0.79 -5.01
C ALA A 3 -3.96 1.31 -5.91
N ASP A 4 -4.04 1.05 -7.22
CA ASP A 4 -3.03 1.51 -8.19
C ASP A 4 -3.03 3.05 -8.32
N LEU A 5 -4.22 3.65 -8.39
CA LEU A 5 -4.38 5.11 -8.49
C LEU A 5 -3.89 5.81 -7.22
N TRP A 6 -4.19 5.24 -6.05
CA TRP A 6 -3.68 5.74 -4.78
C TRP A 6 -2.15 5.69 -4.74
N LEU A 7 -1.56 4.58 -5.18
CA LEU A 7 -0.11 4.43 -5.20
C LEU A 7 0.57 5.43 -6.15
N GLN A 8 0.00 5.65 -7.34
CA GLN A 8 0.48 6.67 -8.27
C GLN A 8 0.38 8.09 -7.70
N ALA A 9 -0.68 8.39 -6.93
CA ALA A 9 -0.83 9.68 -6.27
C ALA A 9 0.26 9.88 -5.20
N MET A 10 0.57 8.84 -4.41
CA MET A 10 1.67 8.88 -3.44
C MET A 10 3.02 9.11 -4.11
N GLU A 11 3.32 8.39 -5.18
CA GLU A 11 4.59 8.55 -5.93
C GLU A 11 4.73 9.97 -6.50
N LYS A 12 3.64 10.58 -6.98
CA LYS A 12 3.65 11.99 -7.42
C LYS A 12 3.93 12.95 -6.28
N ILE A 13 3.31 12.77 -5.12
CA ILE A 13 3.54 13.62 -3.94
C ILE A 13 4.99 13.50 -3.48
N PHE A 14 5.49 12.29 -3.34
CA PHE A 14 6.87 12.03 -2.91
C PHE A 14 7.90 12.62 -3.88
N GLY A 15 7.65 12.50 -5.19
CA GLY A 15 8.46 13.16 -6.20
C GLY A 15 8.45 14.68 -6.08
N ALA A 16 7.28 15.28 -5.81
CA ALA A 16 7.14 16.74 -5.68
C ALA A 16 7.82 17.31 -4.44
N ILE A 17 7.85 16.57 -3.32
CA ILE A 17 8.49 17.02 -2.07
C ILE A 17 9.94 16.54 -1.92
N HIS A 18 10.49 15.84 -2.91
CA HIS A 18 11.81 15.19 -2.84
C HIS A 18 11.95 14.30 -1.60
N CYS A 19 10.92 13.47 -1.33
CA CYS A 19 10.90 12.60 -0.17
C CYS A 19 12.06 11.59 -0.24
N PRO A 20 12.87 11.44 0.83
CA PRO A 20 13.83 10.35 0.95
C PRO A 20 13.12 8.98 0.90
N GLU A 21 13.76 7.98 0.31
CA GLU A 21 13.17 6.63 0.16
C GLU A 21 12.91 5.99 1.53
N GLU A 22 13.75 6.25 2.53
CA GLU A 22 13.57 5.77 3.91
C GLU A 22 12.26 6.26 4.57
N GLU A 23 11.74 7.41 4.12
CA GLU A 23 10.55 8.04 4.69
C GLU A 23 9.27 7.70 3.92
N MET A 24 9.37 7.29 2.66
CA MET A 24 8.21 7.05 1.79
C MET A 24 7.24 6.02 2.36
N VAL A 25 7.78 4.91 2.89
CA VAL A 25 6.95 3.86 3.51
C VAL A 25 6.21 4.44 4.70
N THR A 26 6.91 5.09 5.62
CA THR A 26 6.34 5.70 6.82
C THR A 26 5.22 6.69 6.48
N LEU A 27 5.47 7.62 5.56
CA LEU A 27 4.48 8.62 5.13
C LEU A 27 3.27 7.98 4.44
N ALA A 28 3.48 6.97 3.60
CA ALA A 28 2.39 6.24 2.97
C ALA A 28 1.52 5.49 3.99
N THR A 29 2.12 4.94 5.05
CA THR A 29 1.35 4.29 6.13
C THR A 29 0.42 5.25 6.85
N TYR A 30 0.84 6.50 7.05
CA TYR A 30 0.01 7.52 7.70
C TYR A 30 -1.20 7.95 6.86
N GLN A 31 -1.20 7.65 5.56
CA GLN A 31 -2.33 7.91 4.68
C GLN A 31 -3.31 6.72 4.61
N LEU A 32 -2.98 5.58 5.22
CA LEU A 32 -3.90 4.44 5.34
C LEU A 32 -4.87 4.70 6.49
N LEU A 33 -6.16 4.45 6.25
CA LEU A 33 -7.22 4.64 7.22
C LEU A 33 -8.13 3.40 7.29
N GLY A 34 -8.78 3.20 8.43
CA GLY A 34 -9.77 2.14 8.62
C GLY A 34 -9.17 0.74 8.46
N ASP A 35 -9.83 -0.12 7.68
CA ASP A 35 -9.38 -1.50 7.48
C ASP A 35 -7.96 -1.58 6.91
N ALA A 36 -7.55 -0.59 6.11
CA ALA A 36 -6.23 -0.57 5.51
C ALA A 36 -5.11 -0.32 6.54
N GLU A 37 -5.38 0.52 7.54
CA GLU A 37 -4.47 0.80 8.65
C GLU A 37 -4.27 -0.45 9.52
N TYR A 38 -5.38 -1.08 9.93
CA TYR A 38 -5.36 -2.32 10.73
C TYR A 38 -4.58 -3.43 10.01
N CYS A 39 -4.88 -3.59 8.73
CA CYS A 39 -4.26 -4.56 7.86
C CYS A 39 -2.75 -4.34 7.67
N TRP A 40 -2.33 -3.08 7.66
CA TRP A 40 -0.93 -2.72 7.45
C TRP A 40 -0.10 -2.82 8.74
N GLY A 41 -0.70 -2.60 9.92
CA GLY A 41 -0.03 -2.69 11.22
C GLY A 41 0.80 -3.97 11.38
N ASN A 42 0.20 -5.14 11.15
CA ASN A 42 0.88 -6.44 11.25
C ASN A 42 1.99 -6.63 10.20
N THR A 43 1.73 -6.23 8.94
CA THR A 43 2.70 -6.35 7.85
C THR A 43 3.90 -5.43 8.07
N SER A 44 3.66 -4.22 8.57
CA SER A 44 4.69 -3.22 8.86
C SER A 44 5.64 -3.68 9.97
N LEU A 45 5.12 -4.34 11.01
CA LEU A 45 5.91 -4.87 12.11
C LEU A 45 6.89 -5.95 11.62
N MET A 46 6.42 -6.86 10.76
CA MET A 46 7.27 -7.89 10.15
C MET A 46 8.31 -7.30 9.20
N MET A 47 7.95 -6.29 8.39
CA MET A 47 8.89 -5.63 7.49
C MET A 47 10.01 -4.91 8.24
N LYS A 48 9.67 -4.20 9.33
CA LYS A 48 10.64 -3.52 10.18
C LYS A 48 11.58 -4.52 10.87
N ALA A 49 11.06 -5.64 11.33
CA ALA A 49 11.88 -6.71 11.94
C ALA A 49 12.85 -7.36 10.93
N ALA A 50 12.49 -7.41 9.65
CA ALA A 50 13.30 -8.00 8.60
C ALA A 50 14.36 -7.07 7.99
N TYR A 51 14.44 -5.78 8.43
CA TYR A 51 15.35 -4.68 8.04
C TYR A 51 15.49 -4.44 6.52
N ASN A 52 15.88 -5.46 5.75
CA ASN A 52 15.94 -5.49 4.28
C ASN A 52 14.56 -5.40 3.60
N GLU A 53 13.46 -5.55 4.34
CA GLU A 53 12.11 -5.46 3.76
C GLU A 53 11.49 -4.07 3.89
N TYR A 54 12.07 -3.15 4.67
CA TYR A 54 11.54 -1.80 4.87
C TYR A 54 11.98 -0.83 3.76
N ALA A 55 11.58 -1.13 2.53
CA ALA A 55 11.87 -0.34 1.33
C ALA A 55 10.60 -0.05 0.54
N TRP A 56 10.58 1.05 -0.22
CA TRP A 56 9.40 1.49 -0.98
C TRP A 56 8.91 0.41 -1.97
N GLU A 57 9.82 -0.24 -2.68
CA GLU A 57 9.48 -1.33 -3.60
C GLU A 57 8.79 -2.52 -2.90
N ASN A 58 9.24 -2.87 -1.69
CA ASN A 58 8.62 -3.93 -0.92
C ASN A 58 7.23 -3.52 -0.39
N PHE A 59 7.06 -2.25 -0.01
CA PHE A 59 5.76 -1.68 0.32
C PHE A 59 4.79 -1.84 -0.85
N LYS A 60 5.16 -1.37 -2.05
CA LYS A 60 4.32 -1.46 -3.26
C LYS A 60 3.85 -2.88 -3.53
N ARG A 61 4.78 -3.83 -3.55
CA ARG A 61 4.48 -5.24 -3.79
C ARG A 61 3.49 -5.81 -2.77
N LYS A 62 3.72 -5.58 -1.48
CA LYS A 62 2.85 -6.11 -0.40
C LYS A 62 1.49 -5.41 -0.36
N PHE A 63 1.48 -4.09 -0.58
CA PHE A 63 0.26 -3.28 -0.65
C PHE A 63 -0.62 -3.73 -1.81
N LEU A 64 -0.08 -3.82 -3.03
CA LEU A 64 -0.84 -4.27 -4.19
C LEU A 64 -1.28 -5.73 -4.05
N ALA A 65 -0.45 -6.64 -3.55
CA ALA A 65 -0.90 -8.02 -3.35
C ALA A 65 -2.13 -8.11 -2.43
N LYS A 66 -2.17 -7.29 -1.38
CA LYS A 66 -3.27 -7.27 -0.42
C LYS A 66 -4.53 -6.61 -0.98
N TYR A 67 -4.43 -5.39 -1.51
CA TYR A 67 -5.62 -4.65 -1.94
C TYR A 67 -6.04 -4.94 -3.37
N PHE A 68 -5.14 -5.41 -4.25
CA PHE A 68 -5.52 -5.82 -5.60
C PHE A 68 -6.29 -7.15 -5.58
N SER A 69 -5.97 -8.07 -4.67
CA SER A 69 -6.77 -9.29 -4.49
C SER A 69 -8.17 -8.97 -3.96
N GLU A 70 -8.29 -8.00 -3.06
CA GLU A 70 -9.56 -7.48 -2.56
C GLU A 70 -10.35 -6.74 -3.65
N THR A 71 -9.76 -5.77 -4.36
CA THR A 71 -10.40 -5.08 -5.50
C THR A 71 -10.71 -6.02 -6.66
N ALA A 72 -9.93 -7.09 -6.86
CA ALA A 72 -10.26 -8.12 -7.83
C ALA A 72 -11.48 -8.90 -7.37
N ARG A 73 -11.53 -9.32 -6.10
CA ARG A 73 -12.70 -9.99 -5.50
C ARG A 73 -13.96 -9.13 -5.58
N GLU A 74 -13.89 -7.86 -5.21
CA GLU A 74 -15.02 -6.92 -5.31
C GLU A 74 -15.53 -6.81 -6.75
N ARG A 75 -14.64 -6.68 -7.74
CA ARG A 75 -15.05 -6.68 -9.16
C ARG A 75 -15.70 -7.99 -9.58
N TYR A 76 -15.16 -9.13 -9.17
CA TYR A 76 -15.79 -10.43 -9.44
C TYR A 76 -17.18 -10.53 -8.79
N GLU A 77 -17.36 -10.03 -7.56
CA GLU A 77 -18.65 -9.99 -6.89
C GLU A 77 -19.65 -9.07 -7.63
N GLU A 78 -19.21 -7.89 -8.10
CA GLU A 78 -20.06 -6.97 -8.87
C GLU A 78 -20.43 -7.49 -10.27
N GLU A 79 -19.51 -8.20 -10.94
CA GLU A 79 -19.70 -8.69 -12.31
C GLU A 79 -20.48 -10.01 -12.37
N PHE A 80 -20.37 -10.88 -11.37
CA PHE A 80 -20.89 -12.25 -11.42
C PHE A 80 -21.92 -12.62 -10.34
N LEU A 81 -22.01 -11.87 -9.24
CA LEU A 81 -23.01 -12.09 -8.18
C LEU A 81 -24.16 -11.07 -8.21
N LYS A 82 -24.35 -10.38 -9.34
CA LYS A 82 -25.56 -9.62 -9.64
C LYS A 82 -26.67 -10.49 -10.21
#